data_AF-A0A1B8CS22-F1
#
_entry.id   AF-A0A1B8CS22-F1
#
_cell.length_a   1.000
_cell.length_b   1.000
_cell.length_c   1.000
_cell.angle_alpha   90.00
_cell.angle_beta   90.00
_cell.angle_gamma   90.00
#
_symmetry.space_group_name_H-M   'P 1'
#
loop_
_entity.id
_entity.type
_entity.pdbx_description
1 polymer ?
#
loop_
_entity_poly.entity_id
_entity_poly.type
_entity_poly.pdbx_seq_one_letter_code
_entity_poly.pdbx_strand_id
1 'polypeptide(L)'
;MVWSSVYLELDAQNLSTVGGRSGGIGVGGLTLGGGISFFSGRYGFACDNVNNYQVVFADGSINDVNKKSHPDLFFALRGGGNNFGIITQFDLASFEQGKMWGGQLAYTPDNMLALNTALYNFNINHYKDPYGAVILAYVYIPAQDFFISSLDLEYGKPIADAAILANFTKIPSIQSSARITNLTDLTIELNATQPSGLRETFWTFTVRNDIQIMTDIQALFASQVPVIAKR
;
A
#
# COMPACT_ATOMS: atom_id res chain seq x y z
N MET A 1 12.42 12.20 -5.58
CA MET A 1 12.73 10.99 -4.79
C MET A 1 11.50 10.11 -4.76
N VAL A 2 11.67 8.79 -4.94
CA VAL A 2 10.60 7.77 -4.86
C VAL A 2 10.90 6.80 -3.72
N TRP A 3 9.89 6.05 -3.28
CA TRP A 3 10.02 5.19 -2.10
C TRP A 3 11.05 4.07 -2.24
N SER A 4 11.19 3.44 -3.41
CA SER A 4 12.18 2.39 -3.61
C SER A 4 13.61 2.90 -3.40
N SER A 5 13.91 4.16 -3.72
CA SER A 5 15.22 4.77 -3.44
C SER A 5 15.47 4.95 -1.94
N VAL A 6 14.42 5.24 -1.15
CA VAL A 6 14.53 5.36 0.31
C VAL A 6 14.76 3.99 0.94
N TYR A 7 13.98 2.99 0.54
CA TYR A 7 14.12 1.63 1.09
C TYR A 7 15.44 0.98 0.72
N LEU A 8 15.96 1.21 -0.49
CA LEU A 8 17.25 0.67 -0.91
C LEU A 8 18.39 1.11 0.02
N GLU A 9 18.37 2.36 0.47
CA GLU A 9 19.35 2.90 1.41
C GLU A 9 19.17 2.32 2.82
N LEU A 10 17.92 2.19 3.30
CA LEU A 10 17.62 1.72 4.65
C LEU A 10 17.82 0.21 4.81
N ASP A 11 17.56 -0.59 3.77
CA ASP A 11 17.73 -2.04 3.77
C ASP A 11 19.20 -2.43 4.09
N ALA A 12 20.18 -1.66 3.59
CA ALA A 12 21.61 -1.87 3.89
C ALA A 12 21.95 -1.69 5.38
N GLN A 13 21.10 -0.97 6.12
CA GLN A 13 21.26 -0.65 7.52
C GLN A 13 20.36 -1.51 8.43
N ASN A 14 19.60 -2.47 7.87
CA ASN A 14 18.53 -3.21 8.56
C ASN A 14 17.50 -2.26 9.20
N LEU A 15 17.19 -1.17 8.51
CA LEU A 15 16.19 -0.19 8.90
C LEU A 15 15.08 -0.14 7.84
N SER A 16 13.94 0.42 8.24
CA SER A 16 12.91 0.88 7.33
C SER A 16 12.21 2.09 7.93
N THR A 17 11.35 2.73 7.13
CA THR A 17 10.39 3.74 7.57
C THR A 17 8.99 3.40 7.04
N VAL A 18 7.98 4.09 7.55
CA VAL A 18 6.60 3.94 7.07
C VAL A 18 6.45 4.73 5.78
N GLY A 19 6.29 4.04 4.66
CA GLY A 19 6.15 4.66 3.35
C GLY A 19 5.27 3.90 2.39
N GLY A 20 5.40 4.23 1.10
CA GLY A 20 4.60 3.65 0.03
C GLY A 20 4.84 2.15 -0.19
N ARG A 21 3.76 1.45 -0.54
CA ARG A 21 3.78 0.02 -0.91
C ARG A 21 4.27 -0.19 -2.35
N SER A 22 3.97 0.74 -3.25
CA SER A 22 4.52 0.77 -4.61
C SER A 22 5.76 1.67 -4.63
N GLY A 23 6.90 1.09 -5.04
CA GLY A 23 8.21 1.72 -4.93
C GLY A 23 8.40 2.97 -5.79
N GLY A 24 7.68 3.09 -6.91
CA GLY A 24 7.79 4.25 -7.81
C GLY A 24 6.98 5.47 -7.37
N ILE A 25 6.18 5.36 -6.31
CA ILE A 25 5.41 6.50 -5.79
C ILE A 25 6.35 7.56 -5.21
N GLY A 26 6.09 8.82 -5.52
CA GLY A 26 6.84 9.96 -4.96
C GLY A 26 6.64 10.10 -3.45
N VAL A 27 7.75 10.29 -2.72
CA VAL A 27 7.74 10.40 -1.24
C VAL A 27 6.81 11.52 -0.78
N GLY A 28 6.94 12.72 -1.34
CA GLY A 28 6.18 13.88 -0.87
C GLY A 28 4.67 13.74 -1.01
N GLY A 29 4.19 13.31 -2.19
CA GLY A 29 2.75 13.16 -2.43
C GLY A 29 2.10 12.14 -1.51
N LEU A 30 2.75 10.97 -1.33
CA LEU A 30 2.23 9.92 -0.47
C LEU A 30 2.21 10.34 1.01
N THR A 31 3.33 10.90 1.50
CA THR A 31 3.45 11.30 2.90
C THR A 31 2.50 12.44 3.25
N LEU A 32 2.33 13.43 2.38
CA LEU A 32 1.42 14.55 2.63
C LEU A 32 -0.07 14.18 2.50
N GLY A 33 -0.39 13.15 1.72
CA GLY A 33 -1.75 12.64 1.55
C GLY A 33 -2.20 11.61 2.60
N GLY A 34 -1.33 11.23 3.53
CA GLY A 34 -1.57 10.17 4.51
C GLY A 34 -0.57 9.03 4.33
N GLY A 35 -0.82 8.17 3.35
CA GLY A 35 0.12 7.13 2.92
C GLY A 35 -0.02 5.81 3.68
N ILE A 36 -0.70 4.85 3.05
CA ILE A 36 -0.84 3.48 3.55
C ILE A 36 0.42 2.69 3.24
N SER A 37 0.95 2.02 4.27
CA SER A 37 2.16 1.21 4.24
C SER A 37 1.87 -0.25 4.58
N PHE A 38 2.77 -1.17 4.21
CA PHE A 38 2.76 -2.54 4.77
C PHE A 38 2.92 -2.55 6.29
N PHE A 39 3.43 -1.45 6.86
CA PHE A 39 3.66 -1.31 8.29
C PHE A 39 2.57 -0.54 9.03
N SER A 40 1.46 -0.19 8.35
CA SER A 40 0.44 0.66 8.97
C SER A 40 -0.26 0.02 10.16
N GLY A 41 -0.34 -1.31 10.22
CA GLY A 41 -0.83 -2.02 11.41
C GLY A 41 0.05 -1.83 12.66
N ARG A 42 1.34 -1.49 12.49
CA ARG A 42 2.30 -1.27 13.58
C ARG A 42 2.50 0.20 13.91
N TYR A 43 2.58 1.04 12.88
CA TYR A 43 3.10 2.41 13.02
C TYR A 43 2.17 3.50 12.43
N GLY A 44 0.96 3.15 11.98
CA GLY A 44 0.03 4.13 11.38
C GLY A 44 0.38 4.51 9.93
N PHE A 45 -0.04 5.68 9.49
CA PHE A 45 0.23 6.14 8.12
C PHE A 45 1.61 6.79 7.99
N ALA A 46 2.12 6.91 6.75
CA ALA A 46 3.41 7.55 6.50
C ALA A 46 3.45 8.98 7.09
N CYS A 47 2.33 9.71 6.99
CA CYS A 47 2.17 11.04 7.56
C CYS A 47 2.30 11.09 9.09
N ASP A 48 1.94 10.03 9.79
CA ASP A 48 2.02 9.95 11.25
C ASP A 48 3.48 9.87 11.74
N ASN A 49 4.39 9.48 10.85
CA ASN A 49 5.78 9.17 11.14
C ASN A 49 6.75 10.28 10.71
N VAL A 50 6.24 11.47 10.38
CA VAL A 50 7.09 12.65 10.10
C VAL A 50 7.42 13.38 11.40
N ASN A 51 8.71 13.62 11.63
CA ASN A 51 9.22 14.38 12.77
C ASN A 51 9.33 15.88 12.47
N ASN A 52 9.73 16.23 11.24
CA ASN A 52 9.92 17.60 10.79
C ASN A 52 9.76 17.71 9.27
N TYR A 53 9.26 18.84 8.81
CA TYR A 53 9.22 19.24 7.41
C TYR A 53 10.05 20.50 7.24
N GLN A 54 10.86 20.56 6.19
CA GLN A 54 11.36 21.84 5.69
C GLN A 54 10.39 22.34 4.62
N VAL A 55 9.83 23.53 4.83
CA VAL A 55 8.78 24.10 3.99
C VAL A 55 9.23 25.43 3.40
N VAL A 56 9.10 25.55 2.08
CA VAL A 56 9.17 26.84 1.38
C VAL A 56 7.76 27.42 1.28
N PHE A 57 7.56 28.58 1.88
CA PHE A 57 6.30 29.31 1.86
C PHE A 57 6.13 30.18 0.61
N ALA A 58 4.91 30.72 0.42
CA ALA A 58 4.58 31.56 -0.72
C ALA A 58 5.38 32.87 -0.79
N ASP A 59 5.89 33.35 0.35
CA ASP A 59 6.77 34.52 0.43
C ASP A 59 8.26 34.19 0.17
N GLY A 60 8.57 32.91 -0.12
CA GLY A 60 9.91 32.41 -0.35
C GLY A 60 10.72 32.10 0.92
N SER A 61 10.16 32.32 2.11
CA SER A 61 10.81 31.94 3.36
C SER A 61 10.87 30.42 3.51
N ILE A 62 11.95 29.93 4.14
CA ILE A 62 12.19 28.50 4.40
C ILE A 62 12.18 28.29 5.90
N ASN A 63 11.27 27.45 6.39
CA ASN A 63 11.16 27.17 7.81
C ASN A 63 10.98 25.68 8.10
N ASP A 64 11.43 25.29 9.28
CA ASP A 64 11.10 24.00 9.88
C ASP A 64 9.70 24.02 10.48
N VAL A 65 8.91 23.00 10.14
CA VAL A 65 7.55 22.77 10.61
C VAL A 65 7.50 21.44 11.33
N ASN A 66 7.23 21.48 12.64
CA ASN A 66 7.20 20.32 13.53
C ASN A 66 6.27 20.57 14.73
N LYS A 67 6.23 19.64 15.70
CA LYS A 67 5.37 19.78 16.89
C LYS A 67 5.62 21.02 17.74
N LYS A 68 6.81 21.64 17.65
CA LYS A 68 7.18 22.84 18.43
C LYS A 68 7.18 24.11 17.59
N SER A 69 7.35 23.98 16.26
CA SER A 69 7.40 25.09 15.30
C SER A 69 6.26 24.95 14.30
N HIS A 70 5.32 25.90 14.29
CA HIS A 70 4.10 25.86 13.46
C HIS A 70 3.24 24.59 13.69
N PRO A 71 2.82 24.29 14.93
CA PRO A 71 2.13 23.04 15.27
C PRO A 71 0.84 22.81 14.49
N ASP A 72 0.08 23.87 14.18
CA ASP A 72 -1.16 23.77 13.40
C ASP A 72 -0.88 23.38 11.95
N LEU A 73 0.17 23.93 11.36
CA LEU A 73 0.62 23.55 10.03
C LEU A 73 1.22 22.15 10.01
N PHE A 74 1.98 21.77 11.05
CA PHE A 74 2.48 20.41 11.21
C PHE A 74 1.33 19.40 11.26
N PHE A 75 0.23 19.72 11.95
CA PHE A 75 -0.99 18.92 11.91
C PHE A 75 -1.57 18.87 10.49
N ALA A 76 -1.72 20.00 9.82
CA ALA A 76 -2.34 20.09 8.49
C ALA A 76 -1.55 19.34 7.40
N LEU A 77 -0.22 19.35 7.45
CA LEU A 77 0.63 18.64 6.48
C LEU A 77 0.53 17.11 6.57
N ARG A 78 0.00 16.56 7.67
CA ARG A 78 -0.13 15.10 7.87
C ARG A 78 -1.45 14.54 7.31
N GLY A 79 -1.72 14.81 6.03
CA GLY A 79 -2.94 14.38 5.33
C GLY A 79 -3.62 15.46 4.51
N GLY A 80 -3.20 16.73 4.67
CA GLY A 80 -3.74 17.87 3.92
C GLY A 80 -3.20 18.04 2.51
N GLY A 81 -2.36 17.13 2.01
CA GLY A 81 -1.84 17.16 0.66
C GLY A 81 -0.89 18.33 0.38
N ASN A 82 -0.90 18.83 -0.86
CA ASN A 82 0.05 19.82 -1.39
C ASN A 82 -0.41 21.29 -1.21
N ASN A 83 -1.19 21.60 -0.17
CA ASN A 83 -1.92 22.87 -0.07
C ASN A 83 -1.14 24.03 0.58
N PHE A 84 -0.09 23.76 1.35
CA PHE A 84 0.43 24.74 2.32
C PHE A 84 1.89 25.20 2.08
N GLY A 85 2.49 24.79 0.97
CA GLY A 85 3.86 25.14 0.61
C GLY A 85 4.55 24.03 -0.17
N ILE A 86 5.83 24.26 -0.50
CA ILE A 86 6.67 23.25 -1.16
C ILE A 86 7.54 22.60 -0.10
N ILE A 87 7.38 21.30 0.09
CA ILE A 87 8.24 20.53 1.00
C ILE A 87 9.53 20.17 0.28
N THR A 88 10.65 20.60 0.86
CA THR A 88 12.00 20.32 0.33
C THR A 88 12.71 19.20 1.10
N GLN A 89 12.35 18.96 2.36
CA GLN A 89 12.90 17.89 3.19
C GLN A 89 11.85 17.30 4.13
N PHE A 90 11.95 15.99 4.35
CA PHE A 90 11.20 15.25 5.37
C PHE A 90 12.20 14.59 6.32
N ASP A 91 12.00 14.76 7.62
CA ASP A 91 12.69 13.96 8.63
C ASP A 91 11.72 12.87 9.10
N LEU A 92 11.96 11.63 8.69
CA LEU A 92 11.08 10.49 8.96
C LEU A 92 11.57 9.65 10.14
N ALA A 93 10.65 9.11 10.93
CA ALA A 93 10.97 8.10 11.93
C ALA A 93 11.34 6.78 11.23
N SER A 94 12.47 6.19 11.62
CA SER A 94 12.89 4.86 11.18
C SER A 94 12.73 3.84 12.30
N PHE A 95 12.68 2.56 11.93
CA PHE A 95 12.63 1.42 12.84
C PHE A 95 13.45 0.25 12.29
N GLU A 96 13.83 -0.68 13.16
CA GLU A 96 14.52 -1.90 12.76
C GLU A 96 13.65 -2.75 11.84
N GLN A 97 14.18 -3.11 10.68
CA GLN A 97 13.51 -3.97 9.72
C GLN A 97 14.56 -4.76 8.94
N GLY A 98 14.45 -6.09 9.00
CA GLY A 98 15.22 -6.99 8.16
C GLY A 98 14.34 -7.62 7.09
N LYS A 99 14.68 -8.85 6.70
CA LYS A 99 13.88 -9.63 5.75
C LYS A 99 12.43 -9.81 6.22
N MET A 100 11.56 -9.86 5.22
CA MET A 100 10.12 -10.01 5.29
C MET A 100 9.72 -11.24 4.48
N TRP A 101 8.52 -11.74 4.65
CA TRP A 101 7.92 -12.64 3.67
C TRP A 101 6.85 -11.89 2.89
N GLY A 102 6.78 -12.09 1.58
CA GLY A 102 5.68 -11.55 0.79
C GLY A 102 5.85 -11.76 -0.70
N GLY A 103 4.88 -11.25 -1.44
CA GLY A 103 4.84 -11.25 -2.90
C GLY A 103 3.42 -11.25 -3.43
N GLN A 104 3.32 -11.28 -4.75
CA GLN A 104 2.07 -11.29 -5.49
C GLN A 104 1.60 -12.71 -5.81
N LEU A 105 0.29 -12.93 -5.67
CA LEU A 105 -0.40 -14.15 -6.06
C LEU A 105 -1.55 -13.80 -7.00
N ALA A 106 -1.78 -14.67 -7.99
CA ALA A 106 -2.91 -14.56 -8.90
C ALA A 106 -3.85 -15.75 -8.73
N TYR A 107 -5.15 -15.50 -8.83
CA TYR A 107 -6.19 -16.51 -8.66
C TYR A 107 -7.21 -16.43 -9.78
N THR A 108 -7.78 -17.59 -10.12
CA THR A 108 -8.94 -17.68 -11.02
C THR A 108 -10.20 -17.12 -10.35
N PRO A 109 -11.20 -16.70 -11.15
CA PRO A 109 -12.46 -16.18 -10.63
C PRO A 109 -13.23 -17.12 -9.68
N ASP A 110 -13.04 -18.43 -9.79
CA ASP A 110 -13.74 -19.41 -8.94
C ASP A 110 -13.35 -19.30 -7.46
N ASN A 111 -12.18 -18.74 -7.15
CA ASN A 111 -11.68 -18.57 -5.78
C ASN A 111 -12.20 -17.31 -5.08
N MET A 112 -12.99 -16.48 -5.75
CA MET A 112 -13.26 -15.11 -5.29
C MET A 112 -14.04 -15.05 -3.97
N LEU A 113 -15.04 -15.91 -3.79
CA LEU A 113 -15.76 -15.99 -2.51
C LEU A 113 -14.83 -16.40 -1.36
N ALA A 114 -13.90 -17.32 -1.63
CA ALA A 114 -12.91 -17.74 -0.63
C ALA A 114 -11.95 -16.60 -0.28
N LEU A 115 -11.48 -15.82 -1.27
CA LEU A 115 -10.64 -14.65 -1.06
C LEU A 115 -11.37 -13.54 -0.28
N ASN A 116 -12.63 -13.26 -0.60
CA ASN A 116 -13.44 -12.27 0.12
C ASN A 116 -13.68 -12.69 1.57
N THR A 117 -13.90 -13.99 1.80
CA THR A 117 -14.02 -14.56 3.14
C THR A 117 -12.69 -14.46 3.90
N ALA A 118 -11.56 -14.72 3.23
CA ALA A 118 -10.23 -14.56 3.82
C ALA A 118 -9.94 -13.10 4.19
N LEU A 119 -10.28 -12.14 3.31
CA LEU A 119 -10.14 -10.71 3.57
C LEU A 119 -11.04 -10.23 4.71
N TYR A 120 -12.29 -10.68 4.75
CA TYR A 120 -13.19 -10.41 5.88
C TYR A 120 -12.58 -10.86 7.21
N ASN A 121 -12.08 -12.10 7.25
CA ASN A 121 -11.47 -12.68 8.44
C ASN A 121 -10.16 -11.98 8.83
N PHE A 122 -9.35 -11.57 7.84
CA PHE A 122 -8.16 -10.77 8.08
C PHE A 122 -8.53 -9.43 8.71
N ASN A 123 -9.47 -8.69 8.14
CA ASN A 123 -9.89 -7.37 8.62
C ASN A 123 -10.38 -7.40 10.08
N ILE A 124 -11.06 -8.45 10.53
CA ILE A 124 -11.50 -8.57 11.93
C ILE A 124 -10.41 -9.07 12.89
N ASN A 125 -9.32 -9.68 12.39
CA ASN A 125 -8.27 -10.27 13.23
C ASN A 125 -6.92 -9.57 13.13
N HIS A 126 -6.73 -8.65 12.17
CA HIS A 126 -5.41 -8.03 11.88
C HIS A 126 -4.80 -7.35 13.09
N TYR A 127 -5.61 -6.77 13.98
CA TYR A 127 -5.13 -6.13 15.21
C TYR A 127 -4.40 -7.09 16.17
N LYS A 128 -4.62 -8.40 16.04
CA LYS A 128 -3.95 -9.44 16.83
C LYS A 128 -2.56 -9.76 16.31
N ASP A 129 -2.29 -9.50 15.03
CA ASP A 129 -1.00 -9.70 14.40
C ASP A 129 -0.72 -8.56 13.39
N PRO A 130 -0.18 -7.43 13.87
CA PRO A 130 -0.04 -6.21 13.06
C PRO A 130 1.09 -6.31 12.00
N TYR A 131 1.75 -7.46 11.87
CA TYR A 131 2.78 -7.69 10.86
C TYR A 131 2.21 -8.04 9.49
N GLY A 132 0.95 -8.47 9.41
CA GLY A 132 0.30 -8.79 8.14
C GLY A 132 -0.20 -7.55 7.41
N ALA A 133 0.00 -7.52 6.08
CA ALA A 133 -0.63 -6.59 5.17
C ALA A 133 -1.18 -7.34 3.95
N VAL A 134 -2.31 -6.87 3.43
CA VAL A 134 -3.03 -7.50 2.33
C VAL A 134 -3.57 -6.44 1.38
N ILE A 135 -3.39 -6.64 0.08
CA ILE A 135 -4.12 -5.96 -0.98
C ILE A 135 -4.84 -7.03 -1.80
N LEU A 136 -6.16 -6.91 -1.95
CA LEU A 136 -6.95 -7.71 -2.88
C LEU A 136 -7.48 -6.80 -3.98
N ALA A 137 -7.13 -7.09 -5.23
CA ALA A 137 -7.59 -6.36 -6.40
C ALA A 137 -8.30 -7.31 -7.37
N TYR A 138 -9.44 -6.87 -7.90
CA TYR A 138 -10.10 -7.53 -9.04
C TYR A 138 -9.59 -6.89 -10.31
N VAL A 139 -9.01 -7.70 -11.19
CA VAL A 139 -8.30 -7.23 -12.38
C VAL A 139 -8.92 -7.85 -13.62
N TYR A 140 -9.12 -7.04 -14.64
CA TYR A 140 -9.44 -7.49 -16.00
C TYR A 140 -8.19 -7.33 -16.86
N ILE A 141 -7.86 -8.36 -17.64
CA ILE A 141 -6.73 -8.40 -18.55
C ILE A 141 -7.27 -8.33 -20.00
N PRO A 142 -7.28 -7.15 -20.64
CA PRO A 142 -7.91 -6.97 -21.95
C PRO A 142 -7.32 -7.86 -23.03
N ALA A 143 -6.00 -8.10 -23.01
CA ALA A 143 -5.32 -8.92 -24.00
C ALA A 143 -5.76 -10.39 -24.01
N GLN A 144 -6.35 -10.88 -22.92
CA GLN A 144 -6.80 -12.26 -22.77
C GLN A 144 -8.32 -12.38 -22.61
N ASP A 145 -9.03 -11.24 -22.57
CA ASP A 145 -10.44 -11.16 -22.17
C ASP A 145 -10.74 -11.97 -20.90
N PHE A 146 -9.86 -11.82 -19.89
CA PHE A 146 -9.85 -12.68 -18.71
C PHE A 146 -9.82 -11.88 -17.42
N PHE A 147 -10.52 -12.38 -16.40
CA PHE A 147 -10.55 -11.79 -15.06
C PHE A 147 -9.69 -12.61 -14.11
N ILE A 148 -8.97 -11.91 -13.23
CA ILE A 148 -8.23 -12.52 -12.12
C ILE A 148 -8.50 -11.75 -10.83
N SER A 149 -8.27 -12.41 -9.71
CA SER A 149 -7.97 -11.71 -8.46
C SER A 149 -6.46 -11.66 -8.27
N SER A 150 -5.91 -10.46 -8.16
CA SER A 150 -4.52 -10.23 -7.75
C SER A 150 -4.48 -9.99 -6.25
N LEU A 151 -3.56 -10.64 -5.57
CA LEU A 151 -3.38 -10.54 -4.14
C LEU A 151 -1.92 -10.22 -3.83
N ASP A 152 -1.67 -9.10 -3.15
CA ASP A 152 -0.37 -8.82 -2.55
C ASP A 152 -0.45 -9.16 -1.07
N LEU A 153 0.45 -10.05 -0.64
CA LEU A 153 0.54 -10.51 0.74
C LEU A 153 1.92 -10.16 1.28
N GLU A 154 1.94 -9.50 2.43
CA GLU A 154 3.18 -9.19 3.13
C GLU A 154 3.07 -9.54 4.60
N TYR A 155 4.15 -10.07 5.14
CA TYR A 155 4.35 -10.30 6.56
C TYR A 155 5.68 -9.69 6.98
N GLY A 156 5.63 -8.78 7.96
CA GLY A 156 6.79 -7.99 8.39
C GLY A 156 7.94 -8.77 9.04
N LYS A 157 7.86 -10.11 9.05
CA LYS A 157 8.88 -11.04 9.54
C LYS A 157 9.20 -12.08 8.46
N PRO A 158 10.38 -12.72 8.48
CA PRO A 158 10.77 -13.71 7.48
C PRO A 158 10.13 -15.08 7.78
N ILE A 159 8.79 -15.13 7.85
CA ILE A 159 7.99 -16.32 8.19
C ILE A 159 6.98 -16.54 7.05
N ALA A 160 7.12 -17.65 6.33
CA ALA A 160 6.34 -17.93 5.13
C ALA A 160 4.91 -18.42 5.40
N ASP A 161 4.66 -18.95 6.59
CA ASP A 161 3.43 -19.62 7.00
C ASP A 161 2.74 -18.89 8.15
N ALA A 162 2.84 -17.55 8.17
CA ALA A 162 2.19 -16.72 9.17
C ALA A 162 0.69 -17.03 9.27
N ALA A 163 0.24 -17.40 10.48
CA ALA A 163 -1.13 -17.87 10.72
C ALA A 163 -2.19 -16.86 10.28
N ILE A 164 -1.92 -15.56 10.38
CA ILE A 164 -2.83 -14.49 9.97
C ILE A 164 -3.08 -14.46 8.46
N LEU A 165 -2.16 -14.99 7.65
CA LEU A 165 -2.25 -15.05 6.19
C LEU A 165 -2.66 -16.44 5.67
N ALA A 166 -2.77 -17.45 6.55
CA ALA A 166 -3.01 -18.83 6.18
C ALA A 166 -4.32 -19.06 5.39
N ASN A 167 -5.33 -18.22 5.62
CA ASN A 167 -6.60 -18.32 4.89
C ASN A 167 -6.47 -17.93 3.41
N PHE A 168 -5.44 -17.17 3.04
CA PHE A 168 -5.13 -16.84 1.65
C PHE A 168 -4.21 -17.88 1.01
N THR A 169 -3.13 -18.25 1.71
CA THR A 169 -2.09 -19.14 1.16
C THR A 169 -2.54 -20.59 0.98
N LYS A 170 -3.62 -21.01 1.66
CA LYS A 170 -4.27 -22.32 1.44
C LYS A 170 -5.12 -22.39 0.17
N ILE A 171 -5.52 -21.24 -0.38
CA ILE A 171 -6.30 -21.19 -1.62
C ILE A 171 -5.31 -21.46 -2.77
N PRO A 172 -5.59 -22.40 -3.69
CA PRO A 172 -4.71 -22.65 -4.84
C PRO A 172 -4.60 -21.42 -5.74
N SER A 173 -3.40 -20.85 -5.84
CA SER A 173 -3.07 -19.79 -6.79
C SER A 173 -2.59 -20.38 -8.12
N ILE A 174 -2.77 -19.63 -9.20
CA ILE A 174 -2.25 -19.98 -10.54
C ILE A 174 -0.85 -19.43 -10.78
N GLN A 175 -0.43 -18.46 -9.96
CA GLN A 175 0.91 -17.88 -9.96
C GLN A 175 1.22 -17.35 -8.56
N SER A 176 2.48 -17.47 -8.14
CA SER A 176 2.98 -16.90 -6.89
C SER A 176 4.46 -16.52 -7.02
N SER A 177 4.80 -15.34 -6.55
CA SER A 177 6.18 -14.85 -6.35
C SER A 177 6.59 -14.84 -4.87
N ALA A 178 5.73 -15.34 -3.98
CA ALA A 178 5.86 -15.19 -2.54
C ALA A 178 7.15 -15.84 -2.01
N ARG A 179 7.98 -15.05 -1.32
CA ARG A 179 9.30 -15.47 -0.85
C ARG A 179 9.74 -14.66 0.36
N ILE A 180 10.79 -15.13 1.04
CA ILE A 180 11.51 -14.31 2.02
C ILE A 180 12.44 -13.37 1.27
N THR A 181 12.22 -12.06 1.37
CA THR A 181 13.06 -11.03 0.75
C THR A 181 13.07 -9.72 1.57
N ASN A 182 13.55 -8.61 1.06
CA ASN A 182 13.55 -7.28 1.70
C ASN A 182 12.39 -6.40 1.22
N LEU A 183 12.24 -5.23 1.81
CA LEU A 183 11.16 -4.30 1.46
C LEU A 183 11.34 -3.74 0.05
N THR A 184 12.58 -3.40 -0.34
CA THR A 184 12.86 -2.83 -1.67
C THR A 184 12.35 -3.73 -2.78
N ASP A 185 12.66 -5.03 -2.74
CA ASP A 185 12.23 -6.00 -3.74
C ASP A 185 10.71 -6.10 -3.84
N LEU A 186 10.01 -6.19 -2.69
CA LEU A 186 8.55 -6.28 -2.66
C LEU A 186 7.89 -5.03 -3.25
N THR A 187 8.42 -3.84 -2.94
CA THR A 187 7.86 -2.59 -3.46
C THR A 187 8.17 -2.34 -4.93
N ILE A 188 9.31 -2.83 -5.43
CA ILE A 188 9.64 -2.84 -6.86
C ILE A 188 8.70 -3.80 -7.61
N GLU A 189 8.46 -4.99 -7.06
CA GLU A 189 7.55 -5.98 -7.63
C GLU A 189 6.13 -5.44 -7.76
N LEU A 190 5.56 -4.89 -6.67
CA LEU A 190 4.23 -4.28 -6.72
C LEU A 190 4.16 -3.12 -7.73
N ASN A 191 5.20 -2.28 -7.80
CA ASN A 191 5.26 -1.18 -8.76
C ASN A 191 5.27 -1.66 -10.22
N ALA A 192 5.84 -2.84 -10.52
CA ALA A 192 5.90 -3.36 -11.89
C ALA A 192 4.50 -3.66 -12.47
N THR A 193 3.48 -3.83 -11.63
CA THR A 193 2.09 -4.02 -12.04
C THR A 193 1.33 -2.72 -12.33
N GLN A 194 1.97 -1.57 -12.08
CA GLN A 194 1.37 -0.24 -12.17
C GLN A 194 2.24 0.67 -13.07
N PRO A 195 2.31 0.38 -14.38
CA PRO A 195 3.19 1.10 -15.29
C PRO A 195 2.78 2.58 -15.43
N SER A 196 3.76 3.46 -15.53
CA SER A 196 3.54 4.89 -15.76
C SER A 196 3.07 5.17 -17.21
N GLY A 197 2.52 6.37 -17.41
CA GLY A 197 2.10 6.84 -18.75
C GLY A 197 0.66 6.47 -19.15
N LEU A 198 -0.08 5.78 -18.27
CA LEU A 198 -1.50 5.52 -18.45
C LEU A 198 -2.35 6.70 -17.98
N ARG A 199 -3.58 6.80 -18.52
CA ARG A 199 -4.60 7.71 -18.00
C ARG A 199 -5.43 6.96 -16.96
N GLU A 200 -5.37 7.43 -15.73
CA GLU A 200 -6.02 6.77 -14.61
C GLU A 200 -6.95 7.74 -13.88
N THR A 201 -7.99 7.18 -13.27
CA THR A 201 -8.88 7.89 -12.35
C THR A 201 -8.99 7.06 -11.08
N PHE A 202 -8.89 7.73 -9.94
CA PHE A 202 -8.91 7.08 -8.64
C PHE A 202 -10.07 7.61 -7.81
N TRP A 203 -10.81 6.69 -7.21
CA TRP A 203 -11.83 7.00 -6.22
C TRP A 203 -11.65 6.09 -5.03
N THR A 204 -11.81 6.67 -3.85
CA THR A 204 -11.75 5.95 -2.58
C THR A 204 -13.09 6.12 -1.89
N PHE A 205 -13.62 5.03 -1.36
CA PHE A 205 -14.79 5.03 -0.50
C PHE A 205 -14.57 4.00 0.61
N THR A 206 -15.20 4.23 1.75
CA THR A 206 -15.10 3.35 2.91
C THR A 206 -16.43 2.65 3.11
N VAL A 207 -16.38 1.33 3.24
CA VAL A 207 -17.55 0.49 3.53
C VAL A 207 -17.33 -0.31 4.80
N ARG A 208 -18.43 -0.84 5.34
CA ARG A 208 -18.34 -1.86 6.40
C ARG A 208 -17.64 -3.09 5.82
N ASN A 209 -16.82 -3.74 6.64
CA ASN A 209 -16.22 -5.03 6.30
C ASN A 209 -17.33 -6.09 6.17
N ASP A 210 -17.74 -6.39 4.93
CA ASP A 210 -18.89 -7.23 4.63
C ASP A 210 -18.63 -8.01 3.32
N ILE A 211 -18.86 -9.33 3.38
CA ILE A 211 -18.59 -10.24 2.26
C ILE A 211 -19.54 -10.00 1.09
N GLN A 212 -20.80 -9.64 1.37
CA GLN A 212 -21.78 -9.37 0.33
C GLN A 212 -21.39 -8.11 -0.46
N ILE A 213 -21.01 -7.03 0.23
CA ILE A 213 -20.53 -5.81 -0.43
C ILE A 213 -19.34 -6.10 -1.36
N MET A 214 -18.35 -6.88 -0.90
CA MET A 214 -17.18 -7.24 -1.72
C MET A 214 -17.56 -8.07 -2.94
N THR A 215 -18.53 -8.97 -2.79
CA THR A 215 -19.07 -9.82 -3.87
C THR A 215 -19.89 -9.00 -4.88
N ASP A 216 -20.67 -8.03 -4.41
CA ASP A 216 -21.47 -7.15 -5.27
C ASP A 216 -20.57 -6.21 -6.09
N ILE A 217 -19.53 -5.62 -5.48
CA ILE A 217 -18.54 -4.78 -6.18
C ILE A 217 -17.91 -5.56 -7.34
N GLN A 218 -17.56 -6.82 -7.09
CA GLN A 218 -16.98 -7.69 -8.09
C GLN A 218 -17.96 -7.98 -9.23
N ALA A 219 -19.20 -8.38 -8.90
CA ALA A 219 -20.22 -8.67 -9.90
C ALA A 219 -20.51 -7.44 -10.78
N LEU A 220 -20.57 -6.26 -10.15
CA LEU A 220 -20.68 -4.99 -10.85
C LEU A 220 -19.49 -4.76 -11.77
N PHE A 221 -18.26 -4.89 -11.27
CA PHE A 221 -17.05 -4.75 -12.09
C PHE A 221 -17.07 -5.65 -13.33
N ALA A 222 -17.34 -6.94 -13.16
CA ALA A 222 -17.43 -7.90 -14.26
C ALA A 222 -18.54 -7.55 -15.27
N SER A 223 -19.68 -7.02 -14.80
CA SER A 223 -20.78 -6.59 -15.68
C SER A 223 -20.48 -5.31 -16.48
N GLN A 224 -19.68 -4.39 -15.92
CA GLN A 224 -19.44 -3.08 -16.53
C GLN A 224 -18.26 -3.06 -17.49
N VAL A 225 -17.23 -3.89 -17.27
CA VAL A 225 -16.06 -3.96 -18.14
C VAL A 225 -16.44 -4.18 -19.61
N PRO A 226 -17.31 -5.14 -19.99
CA PRO A 226 -17.70 -5.34 -21.39
C PRO A 226 -18.47 -4.16 -22.00
N VAL A 227 -19.12 -3.32 -21.19
CA VAL A 227 -19.85 -2.13 -21.63
C VAL A 227 -18.88 -0.97 -21.89
N ILE A 228 -17.85 -0.84 -21.05
CA ILE A 228 -16.86 0.24 -21.12
C ILE A 228 -15.81 -0.06 -22.18
N ALA A 229 -15.30 -1.30 -22.25
CA ALA A 229 -14.22 -1.71 -23.15
C ALA A 229 -14.60 -1.70 -24.64
N LYS A 230 -15.91 -1.63 -24.97
CA LYS A 230 -16.41 -1.52 -26.35
C LYS A 230 -16.57 -0.08 -26.85
N ARG A 231 -16.24 0.92 -26.02
CA ARG A 231 -16.23 2.34 -26.39
C ARG A 231 -14.81 2.79 -26.72
#